data_AF-X1F6J4-F1
#
_entry.id   AF-X1F6J4-F1
#
_cell.length_a   1.000
_cell.length_b   1.000
_cell.length_c   1.000
_cell.angle_alpha   90.00
_cell.angle_beta   90.00
_cell.angle_gamma   90.00
#
_symmetry.space_group_name_H-M   'P 1'
#
loop_
_entity.id
_entity.type
_entity.pdbx_description
1 polymer ?
#
loop_
_entity_poly.entity_id
_entity_poly.type
_entity_poly.pdbx_seq_one_letter_code
_entity_poly.pdbx_strand_id
1 'polypeptide(L)'
;MTFYEKVCIFFVLLFCSLLNVNAQQNNLVYSVETLGGVTSPGKVPFWLKSNQFGSIPIDNASLSLIGAIRKDYDTTKTRFLDWGASVEGRVNVGNKSNFTLIEGYGKLRISIFEIKAGRMKEIMGLCDTSLSSGSFSVSGNTLGIPKVQVGISEFYSLPIFGKLFAFKGNFAHGWIGKTSMNLDGNILQIETYLHQKSLYGRFGKPEWKCKLYGGFNHQVFWGNEKNTMLISLLYRP
;
A
#
# COMPACT_ATOMS: atom_id res chain seq x y z
N MET A 1 12.27 43.52 -15.32
CA MET A 1 11.75 42.24 -15.82
C MET A 1 10.36 42.46 -16.36
N THR A 2 10.20 42.37 -17.68
CA THR A 2 8.95 42.63 -18.40
C THR A 2 7.94 41.49 -18.19
N PHE A 3 6.65 41.75 -18.41
CA PHE A 3 5.59 40.75 -18.21
C PHE A 3 5.84 39.46 -19.00
N TYR A 4 6.37 39.58 -20.22
CA TYR A 4 6.74 38.44 -21.07
C TYR A 4 7.87 37.58 -20.49
N GLU A 5 8.89 38.19 -19.88
CA GLU A 5 9.96 37.44 -19.21
C GLU A 5 9.43 36.63 -18.03
N LYS A 6 8.47 37.18 -17.27
CA LYS A 6 7.84 36.47 -16.13
C LYS A 6 6.98 35.30 -16.60
N VAL A 7 6.23 35.46 -17.70
CA VAL A 7 5.41 34.39 -18.29
C VAL A 7 6.27 33.27 -18.86
N CYS A 8 7.37 33.59 -19.55
CA CYS A 8 8.31 32.60 -20.04
C CYS A 8 8.99 31.82 -18.91
N ILE A 9 9.41 32.49 -17.83
CA ILE A 9 10.01 31.82 -16.66
C ILE A 9 9.00 30.91 -15.97
N PHE A 10 7.74 31.35 -15.83
CA PHE A 10 6.68 30.51 -15.26
C PHE A 10 6.42 29.25 -16.10
N PHE A 11 6.36 29.38 -17.44
CA PHE A 11 6.20 28.24 -18.33
C PHE A 11 7.40 27.29 -18.34
N VAL A 12 8.63 27.81 -18.27
CA VAL A 12 9.85 27.01 -18.18
C VAL A 12 9.93 26.25 -16.85
N LEU A 13 9.55 26.88 -15.73
CA LEU A 13 9.47 26.22 -14.43
C LEU A 13 8.38 25.14 -14.37
N LEU A 14 7.22 25.39 -15.00
CA LEU A 14 6.12 24.41 -15.10
C LEU A 14 6.51 23.19 -15.95
N PHE A 15 7.32 23.40 -16.99
CA PHE A 15 7.82 22.31 -17.85
C PHE A 15 8.94 21.50 -17.19
N CYS A 16 9.73 22.13 -16.30
CA CYS A 16 10.83 21.48 -15.59
C CYS A 16 10.40 20.69 -14.34
N SER A 17 9.19 20.93 -13.80
CA SER A 17 8.68 20.28 -12.58
C SER A 17 8.11 18.85 -12.79
N LEU A 18 8.22 18.27 -13.99
CA LEU A 18 7.71 16.92 -14.31
C LEU A 18 8.83 15.91 -14.62
N LEU A 19 10.04 16.11 -14.09
CA LEU A 19 11.14 15.18 -14.29
C LEU A 19 10.96 13.93 -13.40
N ASN A 20 10.50 12.85 -14.02
CA ASN A 20 10.59 11.50 -13.45
C ASN A 20 11.83 10.82 -14.03
N VAL A 21 12.88 10.64 -13.23
CA VAL A 21 14.06 9.88 -13.63
C VAL A 21 13.91 8.47 -13.10
N ASN A 22 13.74 7.50 -14.01
CA ASN A 22 13.75 6.08 -13.68
C ASN A 22 14.96 5.43 -14.34
N ALA A 23 15.81 4.78 -13.53
CA ALA A 23 16.89 3.92 -14.01
C ALA A 23 16.57 2.47 -13.63
N GLN A 24 16.63 1.55 -14.60
CA GLN A 24 16.35 0.13 -14.40
C GLN A 24 17.59 -0.70 -14.75
N GLN A 25 18.07 -1.49 -13.80
CA GLN A 25 19.05 -2.56 -14.05
C GLN A 25 18.37 -3.90 -13.72
N ASN A 26 17.86 -4.57 -14.76
CA ASN A 26 17.08 -5.82 -14.83
C ASN A 26 15.95 -6.08 -13.79
N ASN A 27 16.20 -5.90 -12.49
CA ASN A 27 15.23 -6.08 -11.42
C ASN A 27 15.39 -5.08 -10.26
N LEU A 28 16.27 -4.07 -10.40
CA LEU A 28 16.48 -2.99 -9.46
C LEU A 28 16.03 -1.67 -10.09
N VAL A 29 15.13 -0.98 -9.39
CA VAL A 29 14.49 0.26 -9.82
C VAL A 29 14.79 1.33 -8.79
N TYR A 30 15.21 2.49 -9.28
CA TYR A 30 15.39 3.71 -8.51
C TYR A 30 14.43 4.76 -9.04
N SER A 31 13.73 5.44 -8.15
CA SER A 31 12.92 6.59 -8.50
C SER A 31 13.17 7.76 -7.56
N VAL A 32 13.19 8.96 -8.14
CA VAL A 32 13.18 10.22 -7.42
C VAL A 32 12.12 11.09 -8.06
N GLU A 33 11.19 11.58 -7.24
CA GLU A 33 10.07 12.39 -7.69
C GLU A 33 10.00 13.66 -6.84
N THR A 34 9.66 14.78 -7.45
CA THR A 34 9.37 16.02 -6.73
C THR A 34 7.96 16.48 -7.05
N LEU A 35 7.24 16.96 -6.03
CA LEU A 35 5.87 17.44 -6.17
C LEU A 35 5.73 18.77 -5.44
N GLY A 36 5.46 19.85 -6.17
CA GLY A 36 5.15 21.16 -5.59
C GLY A 36 3.68 21.51 -5.80
N GLY A 37 3.02 22.03 -4.78
CA GLY A 37 1.62 22.44 -4.89
C GLY A 37 1.21 23.48 -3.86
N VAL A 38 0.19 24.26 -4.20
CA VAL A 38 -0.47 25.21 -3.30
C VAL A 38 -1.96 24.87 -3.26
N THR A 39 -2.49 24.64 -2.07
CA THR A 39 -3.88 24.30 -1.79
C THR A 39 -4.42 25.16 -0.66
N SER A 40 -5.73 25.41 -0.58
CA SER A 40 -6.26 26.12 0.59
C SER A 40 -6.03 25.31 1.87
N PRO A 41 -5.75 25.96 3.02
CA PRO A 41 -5.50 25.26 4.28
C PRO A 41 -6.61 24.24 4.61
N GLY A 42 -6.23 22.99 4.86
CA GLY A 42 -7.20 21.92 5.19
C GLY A 42 -8.02 21.39 4.02
N LYS A 43 -7.81 21.89 2.79
CA LYS A 43 -8.63 21.56 1.61
C LYS A 43 -7.75 21.10 0.45
N VAL A 44 -7.23 19.88 0.54
CA VAL A 44 -6.58 19.20 -0.59
C VAL A 44 -7.64 18.53 -1.46
N PRO A 45 -7.72 18.85 -2.77
CA PRO A 45 -8.63 18.17 -3.70
C PRO A 45 -8.54 16.65 -3.62
N PHE A 46 -9.70 15.98 -3.67
CA PHE A 46 -9.81 14.53 -3.54
C PHE A 46 -8.84 13.76 -4.46
N TRP A 47 -8.76 14.16 -5.73
CA TRP A 47 -7.91 13.52 -6.75
C TRP A 47 -6.42 13.62 -6.45
N LEU A 48 -5.97 14.66 -5.74
CA LEU A 48 -4.58 14.83 -5.35
C LEU A 48 -4.16 13.91 -4.21
N LYS A 49 -5.11 13.40 -3.42
CA LYS A 49 -4.83 12.52 -2.26
C LYS A 49 -5.32 11.08 -2.42
N SER A 50 -6.19 10.80 -3.38
CA SER A 50 -6.72 9.45 -3.62
C SER A 50 -5.65 8.53 -4.22
N ASN A 51 -5.60 7.28 -3.76
CA ASN A 51 -4.63 6.25 -4.19
C ASN A 51 -3.15 6.64 -3.98
N GLN A 52 -2.88 7.63 -3.12
CA GLN A 52 -1.54 8.10 -2.77
C GLN A 52 -1.02 7.51 -1.45
N PHE A 53 -1.59 6.42 -0.98
CA PHE A 53 -1.23 5.72 0.26
C PHE A 53 -1.10 6.65 1.47
N GLY A 54 -1.99 7.64 1.59
CA GLY A 54 -1.98 8.61 2.69
C GLY A 54 -0.74 9.50 2.76
N SER A 55 0.10 9.53 1.71
CA SER A 55 1.39 10.22 1.74
C SER A 55 1.31 11.72 1.43
N ILE A 56 0.16 12.23 0.97
CA ILE A 56 0.02 13.63 0.52
C ILE A 56 -0.23 14.54 1.74
N PRO A 57 0.60 15.58 1.95
CA PRO A 57 0.41 16.53 3.05
C PRO A 57 -0.87 17.36 2.86
N ILE A 58 -1.44 17.84 3.97
CA ILE A 58 -2.66 18.68 3.99
C ILE A 58 -2.31 20.18 4.15
N ASP A 59 -1.03 20.52 4.00
CA ASP A 59 -0.51 21.87 4.16
C ASP A 59 -0.87 22.77 2.96
N ASN A 60 -0.88 24.09 3.19
CA ASN A 60 -1.26 25.08 2.18
C ASN A 60 -0.29 25.05 0.98
N ALA A 61 0.93 25.55 1.16
CA ALA A 61 2.01 25.39 0.19
C ALA A 61 2.95 24.28 0.67
N SER A 62 3.22 23.29 -0.19
CA SER A 62 4.12 22.19 0.10
C SER A 62 4.97 21.81 -1.10
N LEU A 63 6.25 21.57 -0.84
CA LEU A 63 7.19 20.91 -1.74
C LEU A 63 7.52 19.54 -1.17
N SER A 64 7.33 18.50 -1.95
CA SER A 64 7.63 17.12 -1.59
C SER A 64 8.80 16.60 -2.40
N LEU A 65 9.64 15.81 -1.75
CA LEU A 65 10.64 14.96 -2.39
C LEU A 65 10.33 13.52 -2.01
N ILE A 66 10.12 12.66 -3.01
CA ILE A 66 9.92 11.22 -2.85
C ILE A 66 11.15 10.52 -3.41
N GLY A 67 11.68 9.56 -2.65
CA GLY A 67 12.73 8.67 -3.10
C GLY A 67 12.33 7.23 -2.87
N ALA A 68 12.56 6.36 -3.87
CA ALA A 68 12.34 4.93 -3.75
C ALA A 68 13.50 4.11 -4.31
N ILE A 69 13.77 3.00 -3.65
CA ILE A 69 14.65 1.94 -4.13
C ILE A 69 13.88 0.63 -4.01
N ARG A 70 13.70 -0.06 -5.13
CA ARG A 70 12.96 -1.31 -5.19
C ARG A 70 13.74 -2.36 -5.95
N LYS A 71 13.90 -3.53 -5.31
CA LYS A 71 14.35 -4.75 -5.96
C LYS A 71 13.20 -5.74 -6.04
N ASP A 72 12.83 -6.10 -7.25
CA ASP A 72 11.81 -7.12 -7.52
C ASP A 72 12.43 -8.48 -7.85
N TYR A 73 11.56 -9.48 -7.94
CA TYR A 73 11.93 -10.81 -8.38
C TYR A 73 12.42 -10.77 -9.83
N ASP A 74 13.40 -11.60 -10.13
CA ASP A 74 13.90 -11.79 -11.48
C ASP A 74 12.89 -12.67 -12.25
N THR A 75 12.07 -12.05 -13.10
CA THR A 75 11.11 -12.76 -13.95
C THR A 75 11.75 -13.38 -15.18
N THR A 76 13.00 -13.03 -15.51
CA THR A 76 13.71 -13.55 -16.69
C THR A 76 14.29 -14.94 -16.45
N LYS A 77 14.53 -15.30 -15.18
CA LYS A 77 15.07 -16.59 -14.78
C LYS A 77 14.07 -17.31 -13.89
N THR A 78 13.63 -18.49 -14.30
CA THR A 78 12.85 -19.38 -13.43
C THR A 78 13.74 -19.90 -12.31
N ARG A 79 13.71 -19.24 -11.15
CA ARG A 79 14.45 -19.63 -9.94
C ARG A 79 13.49 -20.21 -8.91
N PHE A 80 13.91 -21.29 -8.26
CA PHE A 80 13.17 -21.89 -7.14
C PHE A 80 13.12 -20.95 -5.93
N LEU A 81 14.19 -20.18 -5.71
CA LEU A 81 14.30 -19.19 -4.64
C LEU A 81 14.60 -17.81 -5.24
N ASP A 82 13.87 -16.80 -4.79
CA ASP A 82 14.07 -15.42 -5.20
C ASP A 82 13.71 -14.45 -4.07
N TRP A 83 14.26 -13.24 -4.09
CA TRP A 83 14.06 -12.26 -3.04
C TRP A 83 13.95 -10.84 -3.60
N GLY A 84 13.24 -10.00 -2.86
CA GLY A 84 13.09 -8.58 -3.15
C GLY A 84 13.02 -7.74 -1.89
N ALA A 85 13.16 -6.45 -2.06
CA ALA A 85 13.02 -5.47 -0.98
C ALA A 85 12.59 -4.13 -1.58
N SER A 86 11.92 -3.31 -0.80
CA SER A 86 11.50 -1.97 -1.24
C SER A 86 11.55 -1.01 -0.07
N VAL A 87 12.06 0.19 -0.31
CA VAL A 87 12.00 1.32 0.60
C VAL A 87 11.55 2.54 -0.19
N GLU A 88 10.53 3.23 0.28
CA GLU A 88 9.99 4.45 -0.29
C GLU A 88 9.67 5.44 0.81
N GLY A 89 10.27 6.63 0.71
CA GLY A 89 10.11 7.71 1.68
C GLY A 89 9.70 9.00 0.99
N ARG A 90 8.94 9.82 1.72
CA ARG A 90 8.57 11.18 1.30
C ARG A 90 8.96 12.18 2.37
N VAL A 91 9.68 13.20 1.96
CA VAL A 91 9.95 14.42 2.75
C VAL A 91 9.03 15.50 2.22
N ASN A 92 8.26 16.16 3.09
CA ASN A 92 7.51 17.36 2.71
C ASN A 92 8.11 18.57 3.43
N VAL A 93 8.24 19.67 2.69
CA VAL A 93 8.74 20.97 3.14
C VAL A 93 7.69 22.01 2.80
N GLY A 94 7.08 22.61 3.82
CA GLY A 94 6.08 23.65 3.70
C GLY A 94 5.99 24.43 5.02
N ASN A 95 4.77 24.70 5.50
CA ASN A 95 4.58 25.28 6.84
C ASN A 95 5.08 24.36 7.96
N LYS A 96 5.10 23.04 7.71
CA LYS A 96 5.72 22.03 8.57
C LYS A 96 6.64 21.16 7.72
N SER A 97 7.73 20.69 8.32
CA SER A 97 8.59 19.67 7.73
C SER A 97 8.22 18.32 8.32
N ASN A 98 7.98 17.33 7.47
CA ASN A 98 7.73 15.96 7.93
C ASN A 98 8.40 14.94 7.01
N PHE A 99 8.68 13.78 7.59
CA PHE A 99 9.14 12.60 6.87
C PHE A 99 8.12 11.48 7.05
N THR A 100 7.76 10.82 5.95
CA THR A 100 6.84 9.69 5.95
C THR A 100 7.49 8.51 5.24
N LEU A 101 7.63 7.39 5.94
CA LEU A 101 7.96 6.11 5.33
C LEU A 101 6.69 5.51 4.72
N ILE A 102 6.61 5.52 3.38
CA ILE A 102 5.46 5.01 2.63
C ILE A 102 5.52 3.48 2.55
N GLU A 103 6.70 2.96 2.21
CA GLU A 103 6.96 1.54 2.03
C GLU A 103 8.33 1.17 2.59
N GLY A 104 8.43 -0.01 3.18
CA GLY A 104 9.66 -0.52 3.79
C GLY A 104 9.50 -2.00 4.11
N TYR A 105 9.88 -2.89 3.19
CA TYR A 105 9.68 -4.33 3.37
C TYR A 105 10.79 -5.17 2.72
N GLY A 106 10.91 -6.41 3.19
CA GLY A 106 11.61 -7.51 2.53
C GLY A 106 10.65 -8.63 2.12
N LYS A 107 10.94 -9.32 1.02
CA LYS A 107 10.18 -10.48 0.53
C LYS A 107 11.09 -11.61 0.07
N LEU A 108 10.68 -12.84 0.34
CA LEU A 108 11.33 -14.08 -0.10
C LEU A 108 10.27 -14.98 -0.73
N ARG A 109 10.56 -15.51 -1.92
CA ARG A 109 9.73 -16.47 -2.63
C ARG A 109 10.46 -17.80 -2.75
N ILE A 110 9.76 -18.87 -2.39
CA ILE A 110 10.19 -20.25 -2.57
C ILE A 110 9.09 -20.98 -3.35
N SER A 111 9.37 -21.31 -4.61
CA SER A 111 8.39 -21.87 -5.55
C SER A 111 7.15 -20.96 -5.65
N ILE A 112 5.99 -21.44 -5.21
CA ILE A 112 4.71 -20.72 -5.23
C ILE A 112 4.46 -19.90 -3.96
N PHE A 113 5.24 -20.12 -2.90
CA PHE A 113 5.03 -19.49 -1.60
C PHE A 113 5.89 -18.24 -1.48
N GLU A 114 5.31 -17.20 -0.88
CA GLU A 114 5.97 -15.95 -0.56
C GLU A 114 5.82 -15.66 0.94
N ILE A 115 6.92 -15.23 1.54
CA ILE A 115 6.95 -14.61 2.87
C ILE A 115 7.36 -13.15 2.66
N LYS A 116 6.63 -12.24 3.28
CA LYS A 116 6.86 -10.80 3.18
C LYS A 116 6.72 -10.15 4.55
N ALA A 117 7.64 -9.27 4.91
CA ALA A 117 7.65 -8.59 6.21
C ALA A 117 7.99 -7.11 6.05
N GLY A 118 7.21 -6.26 6.71
CA GLY A 118 7.42 -4.81 6.75
C GLY A 118 6.16 -4.02 6.42
N ARG A 119 6.34 -2.74 6.07
CA ARG A 119 5.27 -1.84 5.62
C ARG A 119 5.17 -1.90 4.11
N MET A 120 3.97 -2.12 3.57
CA MET A 120 3.76 -2.42 2.16
C MET A 120 2.63 -1.59 1.59
N LYS A 121 2.75 -1.13 0.35
CA LYS A 121 1.59 -0.66 -0.42
C LYS A 121 0.74 -1.86 -0.80
N GLU A 122 -0.49 -1.93 -0.28
CA GLU A 122 -1.38 -3.07 -0.50
C GLU A 122 -2.78 -2.63 -0.89
N ILE A 123 -3.34 -3.37 -1.85
CA ILE A 123 -4.75 -3.33 -2.22
C ILE A 123 -5.23 -4.77 -2.22
N MET A 124 -6.27 -5.09 -1.45
CA MET A 124 -6.79 -6.47 -1.32
C MET A 124 -8.14 -6.61 -2.01
N GLY A 125 -8.25 -7.46 -3.01
CA GLY A 125 -9.52 -7.71 -3.69
C GLY A 125 -9.32 -8.30 -5.08
N LEU A 126 -10.44 -8.63 -5.74
CA LEU A 126 -10.49 -8.85 -7.19
C LEU A 126 -10.75 -7.51 -7.90
N CYS A 127 -10.01 -6.47 -7.54
CA CYS A 127 -10.16 -5.14 -8.12
C CYS A 127 -8.91 -4.77 -8.95
N ASP A 128 -9.13 -4.05 -10.04
CA ASP A 128 -8.06 -3.48 -10.85
C ASP A 128 -7.55 -2.18 -10.20
N THR A 129 -6.24 -1.99 -10.07
CA THR A 129 -5.69 -0.80 -9.41
C THR A 129 -5.69 0.46 -10.28
N SER A 130 -5.92 0.32 -11.59
CA SER A 130 -5.90 1.39 -12.58
C SER A 130 -7.29 1.78 -13.09
N LEU A 131 -8.20 0.81 -13.21
CA LEU A 131 -9.53 0.99 -13.81
C LEU A 131 -10.69 0.84 -12.81
N SER A 132 -10.42 0.48 -11.56
CA SER A 132 -11.44 0.37 -10.51
C SER A 132 -11.42 1.59 -9.58
N SER A 133 -12.54 1.84 -8.89
CA SER A 133 -12.63 2.78 -7.77
C SER A 133 -11.82 2.34 -6.54
N GLY A 134 -11.13 1.20 -6.62
CA GLY A 134 -10.33 0.62 -5.55
C GLY A 134 -11.06 -0.51 -4.81
N SER A 135 -10.38 -1.11 -3.84
CA SER A 135 -10.97 -2.14 -2.98
C SER A 135 -11.71 -1.55 -1.79
N PHE A 136 -12.83 -2.17 -1.44
CA PHE A 136 -13.57 -1.86 -0.23
C PHE A 136 -12.84 -2.27 1.07
N SER A 137 -12.13 -3.41 1.07
CA SER A 137 -11.50 -3.95 2.28
C SER A 137 -10.18 -3.27 2.64
N VAL A 138 -9.28 -3.15 1.66
CA VAL A 138 -7.96 -2.49 1.84
C VAL A 138 -7.66 -1.74 0.55
N SER A 139 -7.68 -0.41 0.61
CA SER A 139 -7.44 0.48 -0.53
C SER A 139 -6.10 1.24 -0.42
N GLY A 140 -5.64 1.80 -1.53
CA GLY A 140 -4.43 2.62 -1.58
C GLY A 140 -4.59 4.03 -1.02
N ASN A 141 -5.59 4.30 -0.17
CA ASN A 141 -5.87 5.65 0.34
C ASN A 141 -5.17 5.96 1.66
N THR A 142 -4.65 4.96 2.35
CA THR A 142 -3.91 5.11 3.61
C THR A 142 -2.56 4.44 3.53
N LEU A 143 -1.66 4.81 4.44
CA LEU A 143 -0.36 4.16 4.53
C LEU A 143 -0.57 2.69 4.90
N GLY A 144 0.22 1.80 4.30
CA GLY A 144 0.15 0.38 4.60
C GLY A 144 0.37 0.07 6.08
N ILE A 145 -0.21 -1.03 6.57
CA ILE A 145 0.00 -1.50 7.95
C ILE A 145 1.27 -2.35 7.97
N PRO A 146 2.26 -2.07 8.85
CA PRO A 146 3.40 -2.95 9.05
C PRO A 146 2.93 -4.35 9.44
N LYS A 147 3.38 -5.39 8.73
CA LYS A 147 2.90 -6.75 8.93
C LYS A 147 3.89 -7.81 8.46
N VAL A 148 3.68 -9.03 8.94
CA VAL A 148 4.27 -10.24 8.39
C VAL A 148 3.15 -11.00 7.67
N GLN A 149 3.46 -11.46 6.46
CA GLN A 149 2.53 -12.13 5.57
C GLN A 149 3.18 -13.37 4.99
N VAL A 150 2.40 -14.44 4.90
CA VAL A 150 2.72 -15.65 4.13
C VAL A 150 1.59 -15.93 3.16
N GLY A 151 1.90 -16.40 1.97
CA GLY A 151 0.85 -16.76 1.02
C GLY A 151 1.37 -17.14 -0.35
N ILE A 152 0.45 -17.14 -1.29
CA ILE A 152 0.69 -17.29 -2.72
C ILE A 152 0.26 -15.96 -3.33
N SER A 153 1.23 -15.17 -3.81
CA SER A 153 1.00 -13.81 -4.30
C SER A 153 0.27 -13.79 -5.66
N GLU A 154 0.57 -14.76 -6.52
CA GLU A 154 0.01 -14.89 -7.87
C GLU A 154 -0.87 -16.13 -8.03
N PHE A 155 -1.82 -16.11 -8.99
CA PHE A 155 -2.66 -17.27 -9.23
C PHE A 155 -1.84 -18.49 -9.68
N TYR A 156 -1.73 -19.50 -8.81
CA TYR A 156 -1.10 -20.76 -9.14
C TYR A 156 -2.12 -21.74 -9.72
N SER A 157 -1.90 -22.19 -10.96
CA SER A 157 -2.78 -23.12 -11.66
C SER A 157 -2.43 -24.56 -11.31
N LEU A 158 -3.42 -25.34 -10.85
CA LEU A 158 -3.25 -26.74 -10.45
C LEU A 158 -3.04 -27.64 -11.67
N PRO A 159 -1.88 -28.30 -11.83
CA PRO A 159 -1.62 -29.16 -12.99
C PRO A 159 -2.51 -30.40 -13.05
N ILE A 160 -2.85 -30.96 -11.89
CA ILE A 160 -3.62 -32.22 -11.73
C ILE A 160 -5.00 -32.13 -12.40
N PHE A 161 -5.58 -30.92 -12.46
CA PHE A 161 -6.89 -30.67 -13.10
C PHE A 161 -6.75 -30.04 -14.49
N GLY A 162 -5.63 -30.28 -15.18
CA GLY A 162 -5.37 -29.66 -16.48
C GLY A 162 -5.41 -28.13 -16.44
N LYS A 163 -4.95 -27.52 -15.33
CA LYS A 163 -4.95 -26.06 -15.09
C LYS A 163 -6.34 -25.41 -15.08
N LEU A 164 -7.40 -26.19 -14.87
CA LEU A 164 -8.79 -25.70 -14.78
C LEU A 164 -9.01 -24.79 -13.58
N PHE A 165 -8.38 -25.12 -12.44
CA PHE A 165 -8.46 -24.34 -11.21
C PHE A 165 -7.13 -23.64 -10.95
N ALA A 166 -7.19 -22.38 -10.52
CA ALA A 166 -6.05 -21.68 -9.96
C ALA A 166 -6.45 -20.98 -8.66
N PHE A 167 -5.50 -20.79 -7.76
CA PHE A 167 -5.75 -20.14 -6.48
C PHE A 167 -4.61 -19.21 -6.07
N LYS A 168 -4.95 -18.20 -5.29
CA LYS A 168 -4.01 -17.34 -4.57
C LYS A 168 -4.62 -16.95 -3.24
N GLY A 169 -3.80 -16.49 -2.30
CA GLY A 169 -4.29 -16.14 -0.98
C GLY A 169 -3.16 -15.84 -0.03
N ASN A 170 -3.52 -15.30 1.13
CA ASN A 170 -2.56 -14.92 2.14
C ASN A 170 -3.11 -15.07 3.54
N PHE A 171 -2.19 -15.19 4.48
CA PHE A 171 -2.40 -14.99 5.90
C PHE A 171 -1.41 -13.94 6.38
N ALA A 172 -1.87 -12.95 7.12
CA ALA A 172 -1.01 -11.92 7.66
C ALA A 172 -1.40 -11.53 9.09
N HIS A 173 -0.39 -11.13 9.85
CA HIS A 173 -0.53 -10.49 11.15
C HIS A 173 0.20 -9.14 11.09
N GLY A 174 -0.50 -8.07 11.45
CA GLY A 174 -0.03 -6.70 11.37
C GLY A 174 -0.17 -5.92 12.67
N TRP A 175 0.58 -4.83 12.76
CA TRP A 175 0.65 -3.96 13.92
C TRP A 175 0.12 -2.58 13.53
N ILE A 176 -1.05 -2.21 14.05
CA ILE A 176 -1.65 -0.90 13.81
C ILE A 176 -1.08 0.13 14.80
N GLY A 177 -0.78 -0.32 16.02
CA GLY A 177 -0.30 0.52 17.10
C GLY A 177 -1.42 0.91 18.05
N LYS A 178 -1.34 2.11 18.64
CA LYS A 178 -2.35 2.60 19.58
C LYS A 178 -3.53 3.20 18.83
N THR A 179 -4.71 2.64 19.03
CA THR A 179 -5.98 3.16 18.50
C THR A 179 -6.83 3.69 19.64
N SER A 180 -7.57 4.77 19.40
CA SER A 180 -8.49 5.33 20.39
C SER A 180 -9.82 4.56 20.34
N MET A 181 -10.28 4.06 21.48
CA MET A 181 -11.58 3.43 21.66
C MET A 181 -12.38 4.21 22.71
N ASN A 182 -13.61 4.58 22.39
CA ASN A 182 -14.53 5.16 23.36
C ASN A 182 -15.29 4.03 24.06
N LEU A 183 -15.17 3.95 25.38
CA LEU A 183 -15.90 3.01 26.22
C LEU A 183 -16.58 3.80 27.34
N ASP A 184 -17.91 3.86 27.31
CA ASP A 184 -18.76 4.54 28.30
C ASP A 184 -18.32 5.98 28.62
N GLY A 185 -17.92 6.74 27.60
CA GLY A 185 -17.50 8.14 27.73
C GLY A 185 -16.02 8.34 28.01
N ASN A 186 -15.25 7.27 28.23
CA ASN A 186 -13.81 7.32 28.40
C ASN A 186 -13.07 6.97 27.10
N ILE A 187 -12.12 7.81 26.70
CA ILE A 187 -11.24 7.54 25.55
C ILE A 187 -10.02 6.76 26.03
N LEU A 188 -9.95 5.50 25.63
CA LEU A 188 -8.84 4.61 25.95
C LEU A 188 -7.94 4.44 24.73
N GLN A 189 -6.63 4.45 24.94
CA GLN A 189 -5.66 4.09 23.92
C GLN A 189 -5.36 2.60 24.03
N ILE A 190 -5.78 1.83 23.02
CA ILE A 190 -5.67 0.38 23.01
C ILE A 190 -4.61 -0.06 21.99
N GLU A 191 -3.78 -1.04 22.35
CA GLU A 191 -2.91 -1.67 21.36
C GLU A 191 -3.75 -2.50 20.40
N THR A 192 -3.64 -2.22 19.11
CA THR A 192 -4.43 -2.85 18.06
C THR A 192 -3.53 -3.56 17.06
N TYR A 193 -3.94 -4.77 16.74
CA TYR A 193 -3.32 -5.66 15.78
C TYR A 193 -4.31 -5.97 14.66
N LEU A 194 -3.78 -6.32 13.49
CA LEU A 194 -4.54 -6.76 12.33
C LEU A 194 -4.32 -8.25 12.13
N HIS A 195 -5.40 -9.02 12.00
CA HIS A 195 -5.38 -10.33 11.36
C HIS A 195 -6.05 -10.25 10.00
N GLN A 196 -5.36 -10.71 8.96
CA GLN A 196 -5.87 -10.74 7.60
C GLN A 196 -5.74 -12.14 7.02
N LYS A 197 -6.82 -12.61 6.37
CA LYS A 197 -6.82 -13.81 5.54
C LYS A 197 -7.52 -13.51 4.22
N SER A 198 -6.98 -14.02 3.13
CA SER A 198 -7.70 -14.03 1.85
C SER A 198 -7.49 -15.34 1.13
N LEU A 199 -8.50 -15.71 0.36
CA LEU A 199 -8.44 -16.84 -0.56
C LEU A 199 -9.26 -16.48 -1.80
N TYR A 200 -8.62 -16.63 -2.96
CA TYR A 200 -9.23 -16.39 -4.25
C TYR A 200 -9.02 -17.61 -5.15
N GLY A 201 -10.09 -17.97 -5.85
CA GLY A 201 -10.10 -18.98 -6.88
C GLY A 201 -10.34 -18.38 -8.26
N ARG A 202 -9.75 -19.00 -9.27
CA ARG A 202 -10.05 -18.80 -10.68
C ARG A 202 -10.49 -20.13 -11.27
N PHE A 203 -11.65 -20.14 -11.91
CA PHE A 203 -12.18 -21.25 -12.67
C PHE A 203 -12.09 -20.94 -14.18
N GLY A 204 -11.44 -21.84 -14.92
CA GLY A 204 -11.34 -21.78 -16.37
C GLY A 204 -9.92 -22.11 -16.85
N LYS A 205 -9.81 -22.82 -17.97
CA LYS A 205 -8.49 -23.18 -18.51
C LYS A 205 -7.78 -21.98 -19.15
N PRO A 206 -6.44 -22.00 -19.29
CA PRO A 206 -5.69 -20.90 -19.91
C PRO A 206 -6.22 -20.47 -21.29
N GLU A 207 -6.63 -21.44 -22.10
CA GLU A 207 -7.15 -21.29 -23.47
C GLU A 207 -8.61 -20.80 -23.55
N TRP A 208 -9.35 -20.78 -22.43
CA TRP A 208 -10.72 -20.29 -22.43
C TRP A 208 -10.76 -18.76 -22.51
N LYS A 209 -11.69 -18.25 -23.32
CA LYS A 209 -11.96 -16.81 -23.44
C LYS A 209 -12.61 -16.23 -22.18
N CYS A 210 -13.43 -17.03 -21.48
CA CYS A 210 -14.09 -16.64 -20.24
C CYS A 210 -13.49 -17.39 -19.06
N LYS A 211 -13.19 -16.67 -17.98
CA LYS A 211 -12.65 -17.18 -16.72
C LYS A 211 -13.44 -16.54 -15.58
N LEU A 212 -13.89 -17.35 -14.64
CA LEU A 212 -14.61 -16.88 -13.46
C LEU A 212 -13.64 -16.72 -12.29
N TYR A 213 -13.78 -15.62 -11.56
CA TYR A 213 -12.97 -15.31 -10.39
C TYR A 213 -13.89 -15.10 -9.20
N GLY A 214 -13.49 -15.64 -8.05
CA GLY A 214 -14.24 -15.50 -6.81
C GLY A 214 -13.32 -15.68 -5.61
N GLY A 215 -13.75 -15.26 -4.44
CA GLY A 215 -12.96 -15.37 -3.23
C GLY A 215 -13.54 -14.58 -2.08
N PHE A 216 -12.80 -14.58 -0.98
CA PHE A 216 -13.13 -13.78 0.20
C PHE A 216 -11.90 -13.08 0.76
N ASN A 217 -12.17 -12.00 1.47
CA ASN A 217 -11.25 -11.34 2.37
C ASN A 217 -11.84 -11.34 3.76
N HIS A 218 -10.99 -11.55 4.75
CA HIS A 218 -11.37 -11.48 6.16
C HIS A 218 -10.29 -10.68 6.89
N GLN A 219 -10.70 -9.54 7.43
CA GLN A 219 -9.85 -8.63 8.22
C GLN A 219 -10.49 -8.44 9.59
N VAL A 220 -9.68 -8.60 10.63
CA VAL A 220 -10.11 -8.39 12.02
C VAL A 220 -9.09 -7.52 12.71
N PHE A 221 -9.57 -6.44 13.31
CA PHE A 221 -8.81 -5.70 14.31
C PHE A 221 -9.06 -6.32 15.67
N TRP A 222 -8.00 -6.55 16.42
CA TRP A 222 -8.05 -7.20 17.73
C TRP A 222 -6.94 -6.63 18.63
N GLY A 223 -6.99 -6.98 19.91
CA GLY A 223 -6.06 -6.50 20.92
C GLY A 223 -6.76 -5.90 22.14
N ASN A 224 -6.02 -5.82 23.24
CA ASN A 224 -6.44 -5.25 24.53
C ASN A 224 -7.58 -5.98 25.25
N GLU A 225 -7.84 -7.25 24.93
CA GLU A 225 -8.92 -8.07 25.48
C GLU A 225 -8.86 -8.15 27.01
N LYS A 226 -7.65 -8.25 27.58
CA LYS A 226 -7.44 -8.35 29.03
C LYS A 226 -7.90 -7.09 29.77
N ASN A 227 -7.64 -5.90 29.22
CA ASN A 227 -8.03 -4.64 29.84
C ASN A 227 -9.51 -4.33 29.59
N THR A 228 -10.03 -4.64 28.39
CA THR A 228 -11.43 -4.43 28.06
C THR A 228 -12.36 -5.33 28.90
N MET A 229 -11.98 -6.60 29.13
CA MET A 229 -12.76 -7.48 30.03
C MET A 229 -12.74 -7.00 31.48
N LEU A 230 -11.59 -6.55 31.98
CA LEU A 230 -11.47 -5.99 33.33
C LEU A 230 -12.36 -4.75 33.52
N ILE A 231 -12.40 -3.85 32.54
CA ILE A 231 -13.27 -2.67 32.60
C ILE A 231 -14.74 -3.07 32.50
N SER A 232 -15.10 -4.02 31.63
CA SER A 232 -16.48 -4.51 31.53
C SER A 232 -16.99 -5.17 32.82
N LEU A 233 -16.10 -5.75 33.64
CA LEU A 233 -16.43 -6.31 34.95
C LEU A 233 -16.60 -5.23 36.02
N LEU A 234 -15.85 -4.13 35.93
CA LEU A 234 -15.94 -2.98 36.85
C LEU A 234 -17.19 -2.12 36.61
N TYR A 235 -17.77 -2.19 35.40
CA TYR A 235 -18.95 -1.42 34.99
C TYR A 235 -20.21 -2.28 34.78
N ARG A 236 -20.25 -3.53 35.30
CA ARG A 236 -21.53 -4.25 35.37
C ARG A 236 -22.46 -3.58 36.40
N PRO A 237 -23.75 -3.38 36.09
CA PRO A 237 -24.73 -2.91 37.06
C PRO A 237 -24.94 -3.92 38.20
#